data_AF-A0A4V3N6V1-F1
#
_entry.id   AF-A0A4V3N6V1-F1
#
_cell.length_a   1.000
_cell.length_b   1.000
_cell.length_c   1.000
_cell.angle_alpha   90.00
_cell.angle_beta   90.00
_cell.angle_gamma   90.00
#
_symmetry.space_group_name_H-M   'P 1'
#
loop_
_entity.id
_entity.type
_entity.pdbx_description
1 polymer ?
#
loop_
_entity_poly.entity_id
_entity_poly.type
_entity_poly.pdbx_seq_one_letter_code
_entity_poly.pdbx_strand_id
1 'polypeptide(L)'
;LEKHLRAMLTLDDAYDPVFELNQPLVEAAQRSLGRMSLADRASALIRSAVYGARLEDFSVSAKAGSEAQLLFERMDGSELSDLRVPGLYTRAGFN
;
A
#
# COMPACT_ATOMS: atom_id res chain seq x y z
N LEU A 1 -14.47 -16.73 23.74
CA LEU A 1 -13.04 -16.36 23.64
C LEU A 1 -12.13 -17.57 23.87
N GLU A 2 -12.35 -18.34 24.94
CA GLU A 2 -11.58 -19.55 25.28
C GLU A 2 -11.48 -20.59 24.16
N LYS A 3 -12.59 -20.87 23.45
CA LYS A 3 -12.62 -21.85 22.35
C LYS A 3 -11.73 -21.45 21.16
N HIS A 4 -11.62 -20.16 20.86
CA HIS A 4 -10.80 -19.67 19.75
C HIS A 4 -9.32 -19.70 20.10
N LEU A 5 -8.97 -19.31 21.33
CA LEU A 5 -7.60 -19.41 21.84
C LEU A 5 -7.12 -20.86 21.86
N ARG A 6 -7.99 -21.78 22.32
CA ARG A 6 -7.69 -23.21 22.35
C ARG A 6 -7.50 -23.79 20.95
N ALA A 7 -8.29 -23.33 19.97
CA ALA A 7 -8.15 -23.71 18.56
C ALA A 7 -6.83 -23.23 17.94
N MET A 8 -6.36 -22.01 18.27
CA MET A 8 -5.07 -21.50 17.82
C MET A 8 -3.89 -22.27 18.43
N LEU A 9 -3.97 -22.66 19.70
CA LEU A 9 -2.94 -23.47 20.36
C LEU A 9 -2.84 -24.88 19.77
N THR A 10 -3.98 -25.56 19.53
CA THR A 10 -3.96 -26.86 18.86
C THR A 10 -3.48 -26.82 17.41
N LEU A 11 -3.54 -25.66 16.75
CA LEU A 11 -3.03 -25.51 15.38
C LEU A 11 -1.50 -25.44 15.36
N ASP A 12 -0.88 -24.86 16.39
CA ASP A 12 0.57 -24.80 16.59
C ASP A 12 1.14 -26.21 16.79
N ASP A 13 0.49 -27.03 17.61
CA ASP A 13 0.91 -28.42 17.88
C ASP A 13 0.71 -29.38 16.68
N ALA A 14 -0.16 -29.02 15.73
CA ALA A 14 -0.56 -29.91 14.63
C ALA A 14 0.34 -29.82 13.40
N TYR A 15 1.25 -28.84 13.33
CA TYR A 15 2.02 -28.57 12.13
C TYR A 15 3.49 -28.31 12.45
N ASP A 16 4.36 -29.25 12.06
CA ASP A 16 5.80 -29.05 12.09
C ASP A 16 6.22 -28.33 10.79
N PRO A 17 6.61 -27.04 10.85
CA PRO A 17 6.82 -26.26 9.65
C PRO A 17 8.05 -26.76 8.88
N VAL A 18 7.89 -26.96 7.56
CA VAL A 18 8.97 -27.37 6.66
C VAL A 18 10.14 -26.36 6.64
N PHE A 19 9.88 -25.11 7.07
CA PHE A 19 10.87 -24.05 7.18
C PHE A 19 10.73 -23.35 8.53
N GLU A 20 11.84 -23.24 9.26
CA GLU A 20 11.89 -22.48 10.50
C GLU A 20 11.89 -20.96 10.24
N LEU A 21 11.41 -20.20 11.22
CA LEU A 21 11.46 -18.74 11.17
C LEU A 21 12.91 -18.28 11.09
N ASN A 22 13.23 -17.47 10.08
CA ASN A 22 14.54 -16.82 10.00
C ASN A 22 14.62 -15.69 11.04
N GLN A 23 14.96 -16.05 12.27
CA GLN A 23 15.05 -15.14 13.40
C GLN A 23 15.96 -13.93 13.11
N PRO A 24 17.16 -14.08 12.50
CA PRO A 24 17.98 -12.94 12.11
C PRO A 24 17.29 -11.95 11.17
N LEU A 25 16.53 -12.44 10.19
CA LEU A 25 15.77 -11.59 9.26
C LEU A 25 14.68 -10.79 9.99
N VAL A 26 13.96 -11.45 10.91
CA VAL A 26 12.91 -10.81 11.73
C VAL A 26 13.51 -9.71 12.58
N GLU A 27 14.61 -9.96 13.27
CA GLU A 27 15.28 -8.97 14.12
C GLU A 27 15.87 -7.81 13.30
N ALA A 28 16.43 -8.09 12.12
CA ALA A 28 16.90 -7.07 11.19
C ALA A 28 15.75 -6.16 10.74
N ALA A 29 14.60 -6.73 10.38
CA ALA A 29 13.40 -5.99 10.01
C ALA A 29 12.88 -5.14 11.18
N GLN A 30 12.74 -5.73 12.38
CA GLN A 30 12.31 -5.02 13.60
C GLN A 30 13.22 -3.84 13.94
N ARG A 31 14.55 -4.03 13.88
CA ARG A 31 15.52 -2.96 14.12
C ARG A 31 15.40 -1.84 13.08
N SER A 32 15.12 -2.19 11.82
CA SER A 32 14.85 -1.20 10.77
C SER A 32 13.57 -0.41 11.06
N LEU A 33 12.49 -1.09 11.42
CA LEU A 33 11.21 -0.48 11.79
C LEU A 33 11.28 0.37 13.05
N GLY A 34 12.19 0.05 13.99
CA GLY A 34 12.45 0.83 15.19
C GLY A 34 13.17 2.16 14.91
N ARG A 35 13.79 2.30 13.74
CA ARG A 35 14.44 3.55 13.28
C ARG A 35 13.53 4.45 12.44
N MET A 36 12.32 3.98 12.10
CA MET A 36 11.35 4.81 11.38
C MET A 36 10.77 5.87 12.32
N SER A 37 10.59 7.09 11.81
CA SER A 37 9.84 8.11 12.53
C SER A 37 8.36 7.71 12.66
N LEU A 38 7.65 8.32 13.60
CA LEU A 38 6.21 8.15 13.73
C LEU A 38 5.48 8.54 12.43
N ALA A 39 5.94 9.60 11.76
CA ALA A 39 5.38 10.07 10.50
C ALA A 39 5.58 9.05 9.36
N ASP A 40 6.76 8.44 9.25
CA ASP A 40 7.03 7.42 8.24
C ASP A 40 6.18 6.18 8.49
N ARG A 41 6.04 5.77 9.75
CA ARG A 41 5.21 4.63 10.13
C ARG A 41 3.74 4.88 9.82
N ALA A 42 3.21 6.05 10.17
CA ALA A 42 1.85 6.45 9.82
C ALA A 42 1.64 6.46 8.29
N SER A 43 2.60 7.02 7.55
CA SER A 43 2.56 7.06 6.08
C SER A 43 2.55 5.65 5.45
N ALA A 44 3.36 4.73 5.98
CA ALA A 44 3.40 3.35 5.51
C ALA A 44 2.07 2.62 5.76
N LEU A 45 1.47 2.81 6.94
CA LEU A 45 0.16 2.25 7.27
C LEU A 45 -0.94 2.77 6.34
N ILE A 46 -0.98 4.08 6.10
CA ILE A 46 -1.94 4.71 5.19
C ILE A 46 -1.78 4.14 3.77
N ARG A 47 -0.55 4.07 3.25
CA ARG A 47 -0.29 3.50 1.92
C ARG A 47 -0.70 2.04 1.83
N SER A 48 -0.46 1.24 2.86
CA SER A 48 -0.89 -0.16 2.92
C SER A 48 -2.41 -0.31 2.90
N ALA A 49 -3.14 0.56 3.60
CA ALA A 49 -4.60 0.53 3.62
C ALA A 49 -5.20 0.90 2.24
N VAL A 50 -4.58 1.86 1.53
CA VAL A 50 -5.00 2.26 0.18
C VAL A 50 -4.95 1.10 -0.82
N TYR A 51 -3.94 0.23 -0.75
CA TYR A 51 -3.88 -0.96 -1.60
C TYR A 51 -5.11 -1.87 -1.40
N GLY A 52 -5.63 -1.96 -0.17
CA GLY A 52 -6.88 -2.68 0.12
C GLY A 52 -8.14 -1.98 -0.38
N ALA A 53 -8.15 -0.64 -0.38
CA ALA A 53 -9.30 0.17 -0.75
C ALA A 53 -9.55 0.28 -2.28
N ARG A 54 -8.60 -0.17 -3.12
CA ARG A 54 -8.68 -0.12 -4.60
C ARG A 54 -9.09 1.27 -5.13
N LEU A 55 -8.50 2.32 -4.57
CA LEU A 55 -8.75 3.69 -5.03
C LEU A 55 -8.29 3.82 -6.48
N GLU A 56 -9.15 4.40 -7.33
CA GLU A 56 -8.77 4.70 -8.71
C GLU A 56 -7.80 5.88 -8.76
N ASP A 57 -6.73 5.73 -9.54
CA ASP A 57 -5.82 6.82 -9.84
C ASP A 57 -6.50 7.86 -10.73
N PHE A 58 -6.22 9.13 -10.45
CA PHE A 58 -6.72 10.24 -11.24
C PHE A 58 -5.86 10.45 -12.48
N SER A 59 -6.51 10.68 -13.61
CA SER A 59 -5.87 10.96 -14.91
C SER A 59 -6.49 12.18 -15.55
N VAL A 60 -5.64 13.14 -15.91
CA VAL A 60 -6.08 14.38 -16.58
C VAL A 60 -6.70 14.05 -17.94
N SER A 61 -6.01 13.25 -18.75
CA SER A 61 -6.48 12.82 -20.07
C SER A 61 -7.81 12.06 -20.02
N ALA A 62 -8.08 11.28 -18.96
CA ALA A 62 -9.35 10.59 -18.80
C ALA A 62 -10.50 11.48 -18.29
N LYS A 63 -10.20 12.56 -17.55
CA LYS A 63 -11.21 13.41 -16.88
C LYS A 63 -11.47 14.75 -17.59
N ALA A 64 -10.55 15.23 -18.42
CA ALA A 64 -10.65 16.52 -19.12
C ALA A 64 -11.41 16.45 -20.46
N GLY A 65 -11.93 15.29 -20.84
CA GLY A 65 -12.70 15.08 -22.07
C GLY A 65 -11.85 14.68 -23.28
N SER A 66 -12.50 14.50 -24.44
CA SER A 66 -11.86 13.97 -25.66
C SER A 66 -10.74 14.86 -26.20
N GLU A 67 -10.87 16.18 -26.04
CA GLU A 67 -9.91 17.15 -26.58
C GLU A 67 -8.71 17.41 -25.66
N ALA A 68 -8.62 16.73 -24.51
CA ALA A 68 -7.59 16.98 -23.51
C ALA A 68 -6.17 16.84 -24.07
N GLN A 69 -5.94 15.86 -24.94
CA GLN A 69 -4.63 15.62 -25.55
C GLN A 69 -4.24 16.69 -26.58
N LEU A 70 -5.20 17.48 -27.08
CA LEU A 70 -4.94 18.57 -28.02
C LEU A 70 -4.68 19.90 -27.32
N LEU A 71 -5.27 20.10 -26.13
CA LEU A 71 -5.22 21.36 -25.39
C LEU A 71 -4.13 21.40 -24.32
N PHE A 72 -3.67 20.24 -23.87
CA PHE A 72 -2.68 20.14 -22.81
C PHE A 72 -1.50 19.27 -23.25
N GLU A 73 -0.31 19.74 -22.93
CA GLU A 73 0.94 19.02 -23.09
C GLU A 73 1.71 19.00 -21.77
N ARG A 74 2.57 18.00 -21.60
CA ARG A 74 3.48 17.98 -20.45
C ARG A 74 4.74 18.77 -20.78
N MET A 75 5.24 19.52 -19.81
CA MET A 75 6.48 20.29 -19.94
C MET A 75 7.72 19.43 -20.28
N ASP A 76 7.67 18.14 -19.94
CA ASP A 76 8.72 17.16 -20.23
C ASP A 76 8.55 16.48 -21.60
N GLY A 77 7.51 16.83 -22.37
CA GLY A 77 7.20 16.26 -23.68
C GLY A 77 6.65 14.83 -23.67
N SER A 78 6.42 14.23 -22.49
CA SER A 78 5.81 12.90 -22.38
C SER A 78 4.29 12.94 -22.57
N GLU A 79 3.67 11.78 -22.80
CA GLU A 79 2.25 11.74 -23.08
C GLU A 79 1.39 12.13 -21.86
N LEU A 80 0.27 12.82 -22.13
CA LEU A 80 -0.71 13.19 -21.10
C LEU A 80 -1.47 11.98 -20.53
N SER A 81 -1.53 10.87 -21.27
CA SER A 81 -2.06 9.54 -20.86
C SER A 81 -1.28 8.93 -19.70
N ASP A 82 0.03 9.18 -19.66
CA ASP A 82 0.97 8.66 -18.66
C ASP A 82 0.92 9.46 -17.35
N LEU A 83 0.33 10.65 -17.36
CA LEU A 83 0.18 11.46 -16.15
C LEU A 83 -0.92 10.88 -15.26
N ARG A 84 -0.50 10.21 -14.19
CA ARG A 84 -1.37 9.65 -13.15
C ARG A 84 -1.08 10.26 -11.79
N VAL A 85 -2.13 10.65 -11.08
CA VAL A 85 -2.07 11.05 -9.68
C VAL A 85 -2.64 9.90 -8.85
N PRO A 86 -1.85 9.30 -7.93
CA PRO A 86 -2.33 8.20 -7.12
C PRO A 86 -3.65 8.51 -6.40
N GLY A 87 -4.58 7.56 -6.39
CA GLY A 87 -5.92 7.72 -5.79
C GLY A 87 -5.89 8.23 -4.35
N LEU A 88 -4.85 7.88 -3.59
CA LEU A 88 -4.59 8.39 -2.24
C LEU A 88 -4.56 9.92 -2.14
N TYR A 89 -4.09 10.61 -3.17
CA TYR A 89 -3.96 12.07 -3.19
C TYR A 89 -5.19 12.77 -3.78
N THR A 90 -6.26 12.03 -4.02
CA THR A 90 -7.53 12.57 -4.54
C THR A 90 -8.53 12.78 -3.41
N ARG A 91 -9.66 13.41 -3.72
CA ARG A 91 -10.79 13.54 -2.77
C ARG A 91 -11.26 12.19 -2.23
N ALA A 92 -11.21 11.13 -3.03
CA ALA A 92 -11.62 9.79 -2.60
C ALA A 92 -10.63 9.16 -1.62
N GLY A 93 -9.34 9.54 -1.66
CA GLY A 93 -8.34 9.09 -0.69
C GLY A 93 -8.34 9.86 0.62
N PHE A 94 -9.07 10.97 0.70
CA PHE A 94 -9.17 11.80 1.90
C PHE A 94 -10.40 11.49 2.78
N ASN A 95 -11.52 11.06 2.18
CA ASN A 95 -12.77 10.76 2.89
C ASN A 95 -12.84 9.28 3.27
#